data_AF-A0A2W5ZRZ2-F1
#
_entry.id   AF-A0A2W5ZRZ2-F1
#
_cell.length_a   1.000
_cell.length_b   1.000
_cell.length_c   1.000
_cell.angle_alpha   90.00
_cell.angle_beta   90.00
_cell.angle_gamma   90.00
#
_symmetry.space_group_name_H-M   'P 1'
#
loop_
_entity.id
_entity.type
_entity.pdbx_description
1 polymer ?
#
loop_
_entity_poly.entity_id
_entity_poly.type
_entity_poly.pdbx_seq_one_letter_code
_entity_poly.pdbx_strand_id
1 'polypeptide(L)'
;LHFPYFDIYRKQVLKQADLVLALHWCGDAFTEEQKLRAFDYYEGLTVRDSSLSACTQAVMAAEVGHLDLAYDYFGEAALMDLGDLEHNVRDGVHMASLAGAWLAAVAGFGGMRDHDGTLAFSPKLPDALVRLNFRLVFRGRRFLVDVRHGEATYTLLEGDELELAHHGEILTISPGTPVTRPIPPQPRRRRPKQPRGREPARRHQQAAP
;
A
#
# COMPACT_ATOMS: atom_id res chain seq x y z
N LEU A 1 -7.94 -19.62 -21.66
CA LEU A 1 -7.45 -20.60 -20.65
C LEU A 1 -6.59 -21.64 -21.36
N HIS A 2 -5.28 -21.69 -21.07
CA HIS A 2 -4.31 -22.49 -21.83
C HIS A 2 -3.83 -23.78 -21.13
N PHE A 3 -4.33 -24.10 -19.92
CA PHE A 3 -3.89 -25.26 -19.14
C PHE A 3 -5.07 -25.97 -18.46
N PRO A 4 -5.02 -27.32 -18.31
CA PRO A 4 -5.99 -28.04 -17.49
C PRO A 4 -6.01 -27.52 -16.05
N TYR A 5 -7.19 -27.30 -15.49
CA TYR A 5 -7.37 -26.70 -14.16
C TYR A 5 -6.56 -27.38 -13.05
N PHE A 6 -6.43 -28.70 -13.09
CA PHE A 6 -5.67 -29.48 -12.10
C PHE A 6 -4.15 -29.20 -12.13
N ASP A 7 -3.60 -28.67 -13.23
CA ASP A 7 -2.18 -28.39 -13.36
C ASP A 7 -1.71 -27.23 -12.50
N ILE A 8 -2.61 -26.30 -12.17
CA ILE A 8 -2.30 -25.12 -11.35
C ILE A 8 -2.18 -25.53 -9.88
N TYR A 9 -3.05 -26.40 -9.38
CA TYR A 9 -3.11 -26.80 -7.97
C TYR A 9 -1.88 -27.53 -7.44
N ARG A 10 -1.11 -28.15 -8.33
CA ARG A 10 0.15 -28.83 -8.00
C ARG A 10 1.40 -27.94 -8.11
N LYS A 11 1.22 -26.66 -8.40
CA LYS A 11 2.31 -25.68 -8.58
C LYS A 11 2.20 -24.58 -7.52
N GLN A 12 3.33 -23.95 -7.21
CA GLN A 12 3.36 -22.76 -6.39
C GLN A 12 3.09 -21.52 -7.24
N VAL A 13 1.83 -21.36 -7.66
CA VAL A 13 1.36 -20.19 -8.43
C VAL A 13 0.15 -19.63 -7.72
N LEU A 14 0.25 -18.39 -7.25
CA LEU A 14 -0.85 -17.70 -6.57
C LEU A 14 -1.54 -16.74 -7.52
N LYS A 15 -2.87 -16.91 -7.65
CA LYS A 15 -3.71 -16.01 -8.45
C LYS A 15 -3.59 -14.57 -7.94
N GLN A 16 -3.61 -14.39 -6.63
CA GLN A 16 -3.65 -13.09 -5.97
C GLN A 16 -2.99 -13.15 -4.59
N ALA A 17 -2.82 -12.00 -3.95
CA ALA A 17 -2.36 -11.89 -2.58
C ALA A 17 -3.22 -12.75 -1.64
N ASP A 18 -2.56 -13.68 -0.94
CA ASP A 18 -3.16 -14.59 0.04
C ASP A 18 -2.54 -14.35 1.42
N LEU A 19 -1.38 -14.96 1.74
CA LEU A 19 -0.66 -14.62 2.98
C LEU A 19 -0.33 -13.13 3.04
N VAL A 20 0.02 -12.50 1.92
CA VAL A 20 0.30 -11.06 1.85
C VAL A 20 -0.92 -10.22 2.28
N LEU A 21 -2.14 -10.70 2.04
CA LEU A 21 -3.36 -10.06 2.55
C LEU A 21 -3.48 -10.23 4.07
N ALA A 22 -3.19 -11.42 4.59
CA ALA A 22 -3.19 -11.64 6.04
C ALA A 22 -2.14 -10.77 6.77
N LEU A 23 -0.95 -10.59 6.17
CA LEU A 23 0.08 -9.67 6.72
C LEU A 23 -0.41 -8.22 6.78
N HIS A 24 -1.25 -7.80 5.83
CA HIS A 24 -1.84 -6.46 5.83
C HIS A 24 -2.92 -6.32 6.89
N TRP A 25 -3.90 -7.24 6.93
CA TRP A 25 -5.06 -7.11 7.82
C TRP A 25 -4.75 -7.43 9.28
N CYS A 26 -3.84 -8.37 9.53
CA CYS A 26 -3.42 -8.79 10.86
C CYS A 26 -1.96 -8.35 11.11
N GLY A 27 -1.60 -7.14 10.66
CA GLY A 27 -0.21 -6.66 10.68
C GLY A 27 0.41 -6.57 12.07
N ASP A 28 -0.39 -6.50 13.13
CA ASP A 28 0.00 -6.53 14.54
C ASP A 28 0.38 -7.94 15.04
N ALA A 29 -0.03 -9.00 14.33
CA ALA A 29 0.32 -10.38 14.67
C ALA A 29 1.70 -10.82 14.17
N PHE A 30 2.40 -9.97 13.40
CA PHE A 30 3.66 -10.31 12.74
C PHE A 30 4.74 -9.26 13.02
N THR A 31 5.98 -9.71 13.16
CA THR A 31 7.14 -8.81 13.20
C THR A 31 7.46 -8.27 11.81
N GLU A 32 8.14 -7.12 11.75
CA GLU A 32 8.62 -6.54 10.50
C GLU A 32 9.50 -7.51 9.70
N GLU A 33 10.32 -8.31 10.38
CA GLU A 33 11.16 -9.31 9.75
C GLU A 33 10.34 -10.47 9.15
N GLN A 34 9.28 -10.92 9.85
CA GLN A 34 8.36 -11.94 9.32
C GLN A 34 7.64 -11.43 8.08
N LYS A 35 7.11 -10.19 8.13
CA LYS A 35 6.42 -9.55 7.00
C LYS A 35 7.32 -9.45 5.78
N LEU A 36 8.55 -8.96 5.97
CA LEU A 36 9.54 -8.84 4.90
C LEU A 36 9.84 -10.19 4.24
N ARG A 37 10.20 -11.21 5.04
CA ARG A 37 10.55 -12.53 4.49
C ARG A 37 9.38 -13.17 3.76
N ALA A 38 8.17 -13.04 4.32
CA ALA A 38 6.96 -13.55 3.71
C ALA A 38 6.66 -12.80 2.40
N PHE A 39 6.73 -11.47 2.39
CA PHE A 39 6.53 -10.67 1.19
C PHE A 39 7.53 -11.07 0.09
N ASP A 40 8.83 -11.09 0.39
CA ASP A 40 9.88 -11.43 -0.58
C ASP A 40 9.70 -12.84 -1.18
N TYR A 41 9.20 -13.79 -0.39
CA TYR A 41 8.92 -15.15 -0.85
C TYR A 41 7.67 -15.21 -1.75
N TYR A 42 6.54 -14.70 -1.26
CA TYR A 42 5.25 -14.83 -1.95
C TYR A 42 5.12 -13.92 -3.17
N GLU A 43 5.88 -12.84 -3.22
CA GLU A 43 5.99 -11.98 -4.38
C GLU A 43 6.44 -12.75 -5.62
N GLY A 44 7.41 -13.67 -5.48
CA GLY A 44 7.90 -14.49 -6.58
C GLY A 44 6.92 -15.57 -7.07
N LEU A 45 5.80 -15.75 -6.38
CA LEU A 45 4.78 -16.77 -6.67
C LEU A 45 3.45 -16.16 -7.15
N THR A 46 3.23 -14.87 -6.92
CA THR A 46 1.94 -14.21 -7.15
C THR A 46 1.86 -13.60 -8.53
N VAL A 47 0.97 -14.12 -9.38
CA VAL A 47 0.81 -13.68 -10.77
C VAL A 47 -0.14 -12.49 -10.96
N ARG A 48 -0.87 -12.13 -9.89
CA ARG A 48 -1.84 -11.02 -9.86
C ARG A 48 -2.91 -11.08 -10.96
N ASP A 49 -3.41 -12.28 -11.23
CA ASP A 49 -4.51 -12.55 -12.19
C ASP A 49 -5.89 -12.18 -11.60
N SER A 50 -5.91 -11.14 -10.77
CA SER A 50 -7.05 -10.62 -10.04
C SER A 50 -6.80 -9.17 -9.68
N SER A 51 -7.79 -8.33 -9.95
CA SER A 51 -7.78 -6.90 -9.67
C SER A 51 -7.59 -6.54 -8.19
N LEU A 52 -7.85 -7.48 -7.28
CA LEU A 52 -7.67 -7.34 -5.83
C LEU A 52 -6.20 -7.45 -5.39
N SER A 53 -5.31 -7.94 -6.25
CA SER A 53 -3.97 -8.32 -5.81
C SER A 53 -3.00 -7.14 -5.71
N ALA A 54 -3.01 -6.25 -6.71
CA ALA A 54 -2.03 -5.18 -6.83
C ALA A 54 -2.06 -4.21 -5.64
N CYS A 55 -3.24 -3.82 -5.18
CA CYS A 55 -3.37 -2.88 -4.06
C CYS A 55 -2.79 -3.44 -2.75
N THR A 56 -3.07 -4.70 -2.42
CA THR A 56 -2.55 -5.36 -1.22
C THR A 56 -1.03 -5.51 -1.30
N GLN A 57 -0.51 -5.88 -2.48
CA GLN A 57 0.94 -5.91 -2.69
C GLN A 57 1.58 -4.52 -2.60
N ALA A 58 0.93 -3.45 -3.08
CA ALA A 58 1.41 -2.09 -2.93
C ALA A 58 1.53 -1.69 -1.46
N VAL A 59 0.51 -2.01 -0.66
CA VAL A 59 0.51 -1.72 0.78
C VAL A 59 1.67 -2.43 1.49
N MET A 60 1.80 -3.73 1.29
CA MET A 60 2.86 -4.50 1.95
C MET A 60 4.25 -4.16 1.42
N ALA A 61 4.40 -3.89 0.12
CA ALA A 61 5.66 -3.42 -0.45
C ALA A 61 6.09 -2.11 0.20
N ALA A 62 5.19 -1.14 0.39
CA ALA A 62 5.50 0.11 1.07
C ALA A 62 5.90 -0.13 2.53
N GLU A 63 5.12 -0.95 3.25
CA GLU A 63 5.39 -1.29 4.66
C GLU A 63 6.78 -1.90 4.85
N VAL A 64 7.13 -2.92 4.05
CA VAL A 64 8.42 -3.62 4.19
C VAL A 64 9.60 -2.90 3.53
N GLY A 65 9.38 -1.76 2.87
CA GLY A 65 10.45 -0.88 2.36
C GLY A 65 10.81 -1.06 0.87
N HIS A 66 9.95 -1.67 0.07
CA HIS A 66 10.05 -1.76 -1.39
C HIS A 66 9.24 -0.66 -2.08
N LEU A 67 9.55 0.62 -1.78
CA LEU A 67 8.72 1.76 -2.21
C LEU A 67 8.57 1.91 -3.73
N ASP A 68 9.63 1.68 -4.51
CA ASP A 68 9.54 1.74 -5.98
C ASP A 68 8.56 0.69 -6.53
N LEU A 69 8.58 -0.52 -5.96
CA LEU A 69 7.65 -1.58 -6.32
C LEU A 69 6.23 -1.25 -5.87
N ALA A 70 6.07 -0.67 -4.67
CA ALA A 70 4.79 -0.19 -4.19
C ALA A 70 4.19 0.87 -5.10
N TYR A 71 5.00 1.76 -5.66
CA TYR A 71 4.56 2.77 -6.62
C TYR A 71 4.14 2.18 -7.96
N ASP A 72 4.88 1.19 -8.47
CA ASP A 72 4.49 0.45 -9.67
C ASP A 72 3.10 -0.22 -9.47
N TYR A 73 2.89 -0.88 -8.32
CA TYR A 73 1.61 -1.53 -7.98
C TYR A 73 0.47 -0.55 -7.71
N PHE A 74 0.75 0.59 -7.09
CA PHE A 74 -0.24 1.64 -6.90
C PHE A 74 -0.81 2.06 -8.26
N GLY A 75 0.05 2.29 -9.25
CA GLY A 75 -0.47 2.67 -10.56
C GLY A 75 -1.03 1.49 -11.37
N GLU A 76 -0.62 0.24 -11.13
CA GLU A 76 -1.33 -0.95 -11.67
C GLU A 76 -2.79 -0.95 -11.20
N ALA A 77 -3.03 -0.75 -9.89
CA ALA A 77 -4.39 -0.63 -9.35
C ALA A 77 -5.14 0.61 -9.89
N ALA A 78 -4.50 1.78 -9.85
CA ALA A 78 -5.14 3.05 -10.23
C ALA A 78 -5.45 3.16 -11.73
N LEU A 79 -4.68 2.51 -12.59
CA LEU A 79 -4.86 2.58 -14.05
C LEU A 79 -5.43 1.28 -14.65
N MET A 80 -5.91 0.34 -13.83
CA MET A 80 -6.41 -0.96 -14.30
C MET A 80 -7.45 -0.83 -15.41
N ASP A 81 -8.51 -0.07 -15.16
CA ASP A 81 -9.60 0.13 -16.12
C ASP A 81 -9.22 1.13 -17.22
N LEU A 82 -8.54 2.22 -16.86
CA LEU A 82 -8.14 3.27 -17.83
C LEU A 82 -7.14 2.76 -18.87
N GLY A 83 -6.27 1.82 -18.48
CA GLY A 83 -5.30 1.17 -19.35
C GLY A 83 -5.77 -0.15 -19.93
N ASP A 84 -7.00 -0.61 -19.61
CA ASP A 84 -7.55 -1.92 -19.95
C ASP A 84 -6.53 -3.06 -19.73
N LEU A 85 -5.89 -3.07 -18.56
CA LEU A 85 -4.72 -3.93 -18.27
C LEU A 85 -5.05 -5.43 -18.29
N GLU A 86 -6.30 -5.79 -18.00
CA GLU A 86 -6.82 -7.16 -18.01
C GLU A 86 -7.62 -7.48 -19.29
N HIS A 87 -7.68 -6.53 -20.24
CA HIS A 87 -8.36 -6.68 -21.55
C HIS A 87 -9.85 -7.06 -21.46
N ASN A 88 -10.52 -6.60 -20.42
CA ASN A 88 -11.89 -6.97 -20.07
C ASN A 88 -12.72 -5.80 -19.50
N VAL A 89 -12.26 -4.54 -19.58
CA VAL A 89 -13.01 -3.38 -19.06
C VAL A 89 -14.40 -3.24 -19.69
N ARG A 90 -14.57 -3.75 -20.91
CA ARG A 90 -15.88 -3.80 -21.61
C ARG A 90 -16.94 -4.60 -20.84
N ASP A 91 -16.51 -5.52 -19.99
CA ASP A 91 -17.38 -6.37 -19.16
C ASP A 91 -17.78 -5.66 -17.85
N GLY A 92 -17.14 -4.53 -17.54
CA GLY A 92 -17.39 -3.69 -16.36
C GLY A 92 -16.11 -3.15 -15.74
N VAL A 93 -16.23 -2.11 -14.91
CA VAL A 93 -15.11 -1.54 -14.16
C VAL A 93 -14.76 -2.38 -12.93
N HIS A 94 -13.48 -2.45 -12.59
CA HIS A 94 -12.99 -3.22 -11.45
C HIS A 94 -13.11 -2.40 -10.15
N MET A 95 -14.33 -2.34 -9.60
CA MET A 95 -14.62 -1.57 -8.37
C MET A 95 -13.67 -1.86 -7.20
N ALA A 96 -13.26 -3.12 -7.04
CA ALA A 96 -12.30 -3.50 -6.01
C ALA A 96 -10.89 -2.90 -6.24
N SER A 97 -10.46 -2.79 -7.50
CA SER A 97 -9.19 -2.15 -7.87
C SER A 97 -9.24 -0.64 -7.63
N LEU A 98 -10.35 0.00 -7.98
CA LEU A 98 -10.58 1.44 -7.74
C LEU A 98 -10.51 1.77 -6.25
N ALA A 99 -11.17 0.98 -5.40
CA ALA A 99 -11.02 1.08 -3.95
C ALA A 99 -9.58 0.75 -3.51
N GLY A 100 -8.96 -0.23 -4.15
CA GLY A 100 -7.57 -0.63 -3.93
C GLY A 100 -6.55 0.48 -4.18
N ALA A 101 -6.76 1.36 -5.16
CA ALA A 101 -5.90 2.51 -5.40
C ALA A 101 -5.88 3.45 -4.19
N TRP A 102 -7.05 3.69 -3.59
CA TRP A 102 -7.13 4.48 -2.35
C TRP A 102 -6.42 3.79 -1.19
N LEU A 103 -6.58 2.46 -1.03
CA LEU A 103 -5.88 1.70 0.01
C LEU A 103 -4.35 1.76 -0.17
N ALA A 104 -3.85 1.60 -1.39
CA ALA A 104 -2.42 1.69 -1.68
C ALA A 104 -1.86 3.09 -1.33
N ALA A 105 -2.61 4.15 -1.61
CA ALA A 105 -2.20 5.50 -1.21
C ALA A 105 -2.24 5.70 0.32
N VAL A 106 -3.35 5.36 0.98
CA VAL A 106 -3.57 5.70 2.39
C VAL A 106 -2.97 4.67 3.35
N ALA A 107 -3.24 3.38 3.16
CA ALA A 107 -2.69 2.31 3.97
C ALA A 107 -1.25 1.96 3.57
N GLY A 108 -0.88 2.12 2.29
CA GLY A 108 0.49 1.90 1.82
C GLY A 108 1.39 3.10 2.13
N PHE A 109 1.29 4.17 1.35
CA PHE A 109 2.19 5.32 1.50
C PHE A 109 1.89 6.19 2.73
N GLY A 110 0.62 6.34 3.10
CA GLY A 110 0.25 6.96 4.38
C GLY A 110 0.57 6.09 5.59
N GLY A 111 0.82 4.78 5.38
CA GLY A 111 1.10 3.82 6.43
C GLY A 111 -0.04 3.70 7.46
N MET A 112 -1.29 3.96 7.06
CA MET A 112 -2.44 3.93 7.95
C MET A 112 -2.73 2.50 8.42
N ARG A 113 -2.87 2.29 9.74
CA ARG A 113 -3.40 1.06 10.34
C ARG A 113 -4.39 1.41 11.44
N ASP A 114 -5.34 0.51 11.69
CA ASP A 114 -6.24 0.56 12.84
C ASP A 114 -6.24 -0.82 13.48
N HIS A 115 -5.57 -0.92 14.64
CA HIS A 115 -5.51 -2.15 15.43
C HIS A 115 -6.08 -1.85 16.81
N ASP A 116 -7.09 -2.62 17.23
CA ASP A 116 -7.80 -2.46 18.50
C ASP A 116 -8.30 -1.03 18.78
N GLY A 117 -8.67 -0.31 17.71
CA GLY A 117 -9.17 1.05 17.81
C GLY A 117 -8.09 2.12 17.98
N THR A 118 -6.82 1.75 17.86
CA THR A 118 -5.68 2.67 17.83
C THR A 118 -5.35 2.97 16.37
N LEU A 119 -5.65 4.20 15.95
CA LEU A 119 -5.31 4.68 14.63
C LEU A 119 -3.82 5.07 14.59
N ALA A 120 -3.07 4.46 13.68
CA ALA A 120 -1.64 4.68 13.53
C ALA A 120 -1.26 5.02 12.09
N PHE A 121 -0.17 5.77 11.94
CA PHE A 121 0.43 6.14 10.67
C PHE A 121 1.93 5.90 10.71
N SER A 122 2.46 5.27 9.66
CA SER A 122 3.91 5.16 9.40
C SER A 122 4.21 5.59 7.98
N PRO A 123 4.12 6.90 7.66
CA PRO A 123 4.13 7.37 6.29
C PRO A 123 5.48 7.13 5.59
N LYS A 124 5.42 6.73 4.32
CA LYS A 124 6.58 6.49 3.45
C LYS A 124 6.21 6.88 2.03
N LEU A 125 6.85 7.91 1.50
CA LEU A 125 6.53 8.45 0.19
C LEU A 125 7.57 7.98 -0.86
N PRO A 126 7.14 7.40 -1.99
CA PRO A 126 8.05 7.12 -3.11
C PRO A 126 8.63 8.40 -3.71
N ASP A 127 9.87 8.36 -4.19
CA ASP A 127 10.59 9.52 -4.75
C ASP A 127 9.83 10.21 -5.92
N ALA A 128 8.93 9.49 -6.61
CA ALA A 128 8.09 10.05 -7.68
C ALA A 128 6.99 11.00 -7.19
N LEU A 129 6.59 10.89 -5.91
CA LEU A 129 5.50 11.67 -5.36
C LEU A 129 6.08 12.77 -4.47
N VAL A 130 5.78 14.03 -4.81
CA VAL A 130 6.25 15.18 -4.00
C VAL A 130 5.50 15.30 -2.69
N ARG A 131 4.21 14.92 -2.69
CA ARG A 131 3.29 15.07 -1.56
C ARG A 131 2.13 14.08 -1.70
N LEU A 132 1.68 13.53 -0.58
CA LEU A 132 0.42 12.81 -0.47
C LEU A 132 -0.46 13.54 0.56
N ASN A 133 -1.67 13.89 0.17
CA ASN A 133 -2.61 14.59 1.05
C ASN A 133 -3.98 13.92 0.99
N PHE A 134 -4.52 13.54 2.15
CA PHE A 134 -5.83 12.88 2.23
C PHE A 134 -6.56 13.24 3.52
N ARG A 135 -7.88 13.08 3.49
CA ARG A 135 -8.76 13.30 4.63
C ARG A 135 -9.37 11.99 5.08
N LEU A 136 -9.59 11.86 6.37
CA LEU A 136 -10.23 10.71 6.98
C LEU A 136 -11.30 11.16 7.98
N VAL A 137 -12.28 10.29 8.16
CA VAL A 137 -13.23 10.39 9.28
C VAL A 137 -12.99 9.19 10.18
N PHE A 138 -12.63 9.44 11.44
CA PHE A 138 -12.41 8.40 12.44
C PHE A 138 -13.23 8.71 13.68
N ARG A 139 -14.15 7.81 14.04
CA ARG A 139 -15.06 7.97 15.19
C ARG A 139 -15.75 9.34 15.25
N GLY A 140 -16.20 9.86 14.10
CA GLY A 140 -16.86 11.16 13.99
C GLY A 140 -15.94 12.39 13.93
N ARG A 141 -14.61 12.22 14.05
CA ARG A 141 -13.63 13.30 13.86
C ARG A 141 -13.16 13.31 12.41
N ARG A 142 -13.14 14.48 11.77
CA ARG A 142 -12.58 14.66 10.43
C ARG A 142 -11.23 15.32 10.53
N PHE A 143 -10.20 14.71 9.96
CA PHE A 143 -8.84 15.25 9.98
C PHE A 143 -8.16 15.09 8.62
N LEU A 144 -7.11 15.86 8.41
CA LEU A 144 -6.24 15.86 7.25
C LEU A 144 -4.88 15.28 7.63
N VAL A 145 -4.34 14.45 6.75
CA VAL A 145 -2.96 13.99 6.79
C VAL A 145 -2.23 14.53 5.57
N ASP A 146 -1.14 15.26 5.81
CA ASP A 146 -0.23 15.75 4.80
C ASP A 146 1.11 15.04 4.93
N VAL A 147 1.56 14.38 3.88
CA VAL A 147 2.81 13.62 3.88
C VAL A 147 3.75 14.21 2.83
N ARG A 148 4.97 14.54 3.27
CA ARG A 148 6.12 14.89 2.44
C ARG A 148 7.26 13.91 2.75
N HIS A 149 8.40 14.02 2.07
CA HIS A 149 9.50 13.05 2.23
C HIS A 149 10.11 13.01 3.64
N GLY A 150 10.15 14.12 4.37
CA GLY A 150 10.81 14.22 5.68
C GLY A 150 9.86 14.42 6.85
N GLU A 151 8.57 14.63 6.61
CA GLU A 151 7.62 14.96 7.66
C GLU A 151 6.17 14.64 7.25
N ALA A 152 5.34 14.41 8.26
CA ALA A 152 3.89 14.36 8.13
C ALA A 152 3.23 15.39 9.05
N THR A 153 2.21 16.08 8.55
CA THR A 153 1.39 17.02 9.31
C THR A 153 -0.03 16.49 9.44
N TYR A 154 -0.53 16.46 10.67
CA TYR A 154 -1.88 16.06 11.04
C TYR A 154 -2.66 17.31 11.43
N THR A 155 -3.84 17.51 10.84
CA THR A 155 -4.70 18.67 11.14
C THR A 155 -6.11 18.22 11.42
N LEU A 156 -6.61 18.44 12.64
CA LEU A 156 -8.01 18.19 12.97
C LEU A 156 -8.88 19.27 12.31
N LEU A 157 -9.83 18.86 11.48
CA LEU A 157 -10.72 19.75 10.73
C LEU A 157 -12.07 19.94 11.43
N GLU A 158 -12.63 18.85 11.96
CA GLU A 158 -13.92 18.84 12.66
C GLU A 158 -13.92 17.77 13.76
N GLY A 159 -14.62 18.05 14.88
CA GLY A 159 -14.77 17.14 16.02
C GLY A 159 -13.86 17.49 17.19
N ASP A 160 -13.97 16.68 18.25
CA ASP A 160 -13.13 16.78 19.45
C ASP A 160 -11.70 16.28 19.20
N GLU A 161 -10.83 16.51 20.17
CA GLU A 161 -9.45 16.02 20.14
C GLU A 161 -9.37 14.53 19.77
N LEU A 162 -8.32 14.20 19.01
CA LEU A 162 -8.09 12.85 18.51
C LEU A 162 -6.66 12.42 18.86
N GLU A 163 -6.55 11.28 19.52
CA GLU A 163 -5.28 10.58 19.73
C GLU A 163 -5.00 9.66 18.53
N LEU A 164 -3.75 9.67 18.05
CA LEU A 164 -3.25 8.78 17.01
C LEU A 164 -1.76 8.48 17.24
N ALA A 165 -1.25 7.44 16.59
CA ALA A 165 0.18 7.12 16.61
C ALA A 165 0.90 7.53 15.32
N HIS A 166 2.10 8.11 15.44
CA HIS A 166 3.02 8.37 14.34
C HIS A 166 4.31 7.57 14.57
N HIS A 167 4.60 6.58 13.74
CA HIS A 167 5.72 5.65 13.93
C HIS A 167 5.80 5.04 15.35
N GLY A 168 4.65 4.76 15.95
CA GLY A 168 4.53 4.20 17.30
C GLY A 168 4.50 5.24 18.42
N GLU A 169 4.80 6.51 18.15
CA GLU A 169 4.70 7.59 19.13
C GLU A 169 3.26 8.15 19.16
N ILE A 170 2.66 8.16 20.34
CA ILE A 170 1.32 8.72 20.54
C ILE A 170 1.38 10.25 20.47
N LEU A 171 0.42 10.83 19.75
CA LEU A 171 0.19 12.27 19.70
C LEU A 171 -1.30 12.58 19.71
N THR A 172 -1.63 13.77 20.22
CA THR A 172 -2.98 14.32 20.19
C THR A 172 -3.03 15.45 19.19
N ILE A 173 -4.04 15.44 18.33
CA ILE A 173 -4.38 16.59 17.48
C ILE A 173 -5.62 17.29 18.03
N SER A 174 -5.54 18.62 18.09
CA SER A 174 -6.60 19.49 18.61
C SER A 174 -7.06 20.49 17.54
N PRO A 175 -8.29 21.03 17.62
CA PRO A 175 -8.77 21.98 16.63
C PRO A 175 -7.87 23.22 16.53
N GLY A 176 -7.60 23.68 15.30
CA GLY A 176 -6.83 24.90 15.06
C GLY A 176 -5.30 24.77 15.21
N THR A 177 -4.78 23.64 15.69
CA THR A 177 -3.34 23.42 15.90
C THR A 177 -2.85 22.20 15.12
N PRO A 178 -2.30 22.38 13.90
CA PRO A 178 -1.65 21.29 13.19
C PRO A 178 -0.44 20.73 13.95
N VAL A 179 -0.25 19.43 13.88
CA VAL A 179 0.88 18.73 14.51
C VAL A 179 1.75 18.12 13.43
N THR A 180 3.01 18.54 13.33
CA THR A 180 4.00 17.98 12.41
C THR A 180 4.95 17.01 13.14
N ARG A 181 5.28 15.90 12.50
CA ARG A 181 6.25 14.91 12.97
C ARG A 181 7.23 14.51 11.87
N PRO A 182 8.50 14.26 12.20
CA PRO A 182 9.51 13.84 11.23
C PRO A 182 9.28 12.40 10.76
N ILE A 183 9.47 12.14 9.47
CA ILE A 183 9.46 10.79 8.90
C ILE A 183 10.90 10.26 8.86
N PRO A 184 11.18 9.09 9.45
CA PRO A 184 12.51 8.50 9.41
C PRO A 184 12.86 8.04 7.97
N PRO A 185 14.14 8.16 7.57
CA PRO A 185 14.60 7.72 6.27
C PRO A 185 14.37 6.21 6.11
N GLN A 186 13.95 5.79 4.91
CA GLN A 186 13.69 4.39 4.62
C GLN A 186 14.91 3.73 3.96
N PRO A 187 15.25 2.49 4.34
CA PRO A 187 16.30 1.76 3.66
C PRO A 187 15.87 1.41 2.23
N ARG A 188 16.75 1.66 1.25
CA ARG A 188 16.54 1.20 -0.12
C ARG A 188 16.83 -0.30 -0.19
N ARG A 189 15.81 -1.08 -0.55
CA ARG A 189 15.92 -2.53 -0.68
C ARG A 189 16.06 -2.94 -2.14
N ARG A 190 16.75 -4.06 -2.38
CA ARG A 190 16.75 -4.70 -3.70
C ARG A 190 15.35 -5.24 -3.96
N ARG A 191 14.80 -4.91 -5.12
CA ARG A 191 13.49 -5.42 -5.56
C ARG A 191 13.46 -6.96 -5.49
N PRO A 192 12.40 -7.56 -4.90
CA PRO A 192 12.22 -9.00 -4.89
C PRO A 192 11.98 -9.53 -6.32
N LYS A 193 12.09 -10.84 -6.50
CA LYS A 193 11.82 -11.50 -7.78
C LYS A 193 10.31 -11.55 -8.02
N GLN A 194 9.86 -11.24 -9.23
CA GLN A 194 8.50 -11.46 -9.69
C GLN A 194 8.41 -12.71 -10.59
N PRO A 195 7.23 -13.32 -10.78
CA PRO A 195 7.04 -14.31 -11.82
C PRO A 195 7.31 -13.68 -13.19
N ARG A 196 8.02 -14.43 -14.06
CA ARG A 196 8.42 -13.96 -15.39
C ARG A 196 7.21 -13.53 -16.21
N GLY A 197 7.25 -12.31 -16.75
CA GLY A 197 6.17 -11.75 -17.57
C GLY A 197 4.98 -11.25 -16.74
N ARG A 198 5.10 -11.26 -15.41
CA ARG A 198 4.13 -10.71 -14.47
C ARG A 198 4.80 -9.66 -13.58
N GLU A 199 5.82 -8.97 -14.07
CA GLU A 199 6.35 -7.76 -13.47
C GLU A 199 5.36 -6.60 -13.69
N PRO A 200 5.06 -5.75 -12.69
CA PRO A 200 4.27 -4.54 -12.93
C PRO A 200 5.05 -3.58 -13.85
N ALA A 201 4.31 -2.76 -14.60
CA ALA A 201 4.89 -1.72 -15.42
C ALA A 201 5.70 -0.74 -14.55
N ARG A 202 6.96 -0.47 -14.94
CA ARG A 202 7.84 0.47 -14.25
C ARG A 202 7.32 1.89 -14.43
N ARG A 203 7.08 2.58 -13.32
CA ARG A 203 6.60 3.97 -13.31
C ARG A 203 7.68 5.00 -13.03
N HIS A 204 8.83 4.54 -12.55
CA HIS A 204 10.07 5.28 -12.61
C HIS A 204 10.82 4.91 -13.89
N GLN A 205 11.03 5.87 -14.79
CA GLN A 205 12.22 5.81 -15.62
C GLN A 205 13.40 5.96 -14.65
N GLN A 206 14.30 4.97 -14.62
CA GLN A 206 15.65 5.25 -14.15
C GLN A 206 16.11 6.47 -14.96
N ALA A 207 16.55 7.53 -14.29
CA ALA A 207 17.44 8.47 -14.96
C ALA A 207 18.53 7.61 -15.59
N ALA A 208 18.54 7.53 -16.92
CA ALA A 208 19.66 6.91 -17.62
C ALA A 208 20.94 7.64 -17.15
N PRO A 209 22.04 6.92 -16.94
CA PRO A 209 23.31 7.54 -16.55
C PRO A 209 23.74 8.63 -17.53
#